data_AF-A0A2V5TQN0-F1
#
_entry.id   AF-A0A2V5TQN0-F1
#
_cell.length_a   1.000
_cell.length_b   1.000
_cell.length_c   1.000
_cell.angle_alpha   90.00
_cell.angle_beta   90.00
_cell.angle_gamma   90.00
#
_symmetry.space_group_name_H-M   'P 1'
#
loop_
_entity.id
_entity.type
_entity.pdbx_description
1 polymer ?
#
loop_
_entity_poly.entity_id
_entity_poly.type
_entity_poly.pdbx_seq_one_letter_code
_entity_poly.pdbx_strand_id
1 'polypeptide(L)'
;MICPFCGVLDFVVLDECLETFSNDRERAFAEYFSRRKENADALADLAIGNFIEMRDKTASKTFRAKKKLDHVLEAALPGIYLPLYTMVTFTRIPYAQAARRARFQDRIVYGGLVALSILLIAMLLFRLLHALTVMSDR
;
A
#
# COMPACT_ATOMS: atom_id res chain seq x y z
N MET A 1 -11.26 1.30 -7.79
CA MET A 1 -10.92 0.12 -6.97
C MET A 1 -12.14 -0.21 -6.14
N ILE A 2 -13.04 -1.00 -6.70
CA ILE A 2 -14.19 -1.54 -5.97
C ILE A 2 -13.85 -3.01 -5.77
N CYS A 3 -13.74 -3.46 -4.53
CA CYS A 3 -13.50 -4.88 -4.26
C CYS A 3 -14.81 -5.65 -4.49
N PRO A 4 -14.87 -6.60 -5.44
CA PRO A 4 -16.09 -7.35 -5.72
C PRO A 4 -16.49 -8.33 -4.60
N PHE A 5 -15.57 -8.62 -3.66
CA PHE A 5 -15.75 -9.68 -2.66
C PHE A 5 -16.10 -9.19 -1.25
N CYS A 6 -16.20 -7.88 -1.00
CA CYS A 6 -16.46 -7.37 0.35
C CYS A 6 -17.78 -7.92 0.94
N GLY A 7 -18.87 -7.82 0.19
CA GLY A 7 -20.18 -8.26 0.67
C GLY A 7 -20.25 -9.76 0.93
N VAL A 8 -19.59 -10.58 0.09
CA VAL A 8 -19.53 -12.03 0.30
C VAL A 8 -18.75 -12.37 1.59
N LEU A 9 -17.67 -11.65 1.85
CA LEU A 9 -16.88 -11.83 3.07
C LEU A 9 -17.64 -11.41 4.33
N ASP A 10 -18.52 -10.40 4.23
CA ASP A 10 -19.38 -9.97 5.35
C ASP A 10 -20.36 -11.08 5.77
N PHE A 11 -20.98 -11.76 4.81
CA PHE A 11 -21.90 -12.87 5.11
C PHE A 11 -21.19 -14.04 5.80
N VAL A 12 -19.99 -14.40 5.38
CA VAL A 12 -19.20 -15.48 6.02
C VAL A 12 -18.89 -15.14 7.47
N VAL A 13 -18.41 -13.92 7.75
CA VAL A 13 -18.07 -13.52 9.12
C VAL A 13 -19.33 -13.41 10.00
N LEU A 14 -20.45 -12.97 9.44
CA LEU A 14 -21.72 -12.92 10.16
C LEU A 14 -22.20 -14.34 10.52
N ASP A 15 -22.14 -15.27 9.57
CA ASP A 15 -22.52 -16.67 9.77
C ASP A 15 -21.69 -17.32 10.87
N GLU A 16 -20.36 -17.18 10.82
CA GLU A 16 -19.46 -17.65 11.89
C GLU A 16 -19.80 -17.08 13.28
N CYS A 17 -20.17 -15.80 13.35
CA CYS A 17 -20.58 -15.16 14.61
C CYS A 17 -21.92 -15.71 15.12
N LEU A 18 -22.89 -15.95 14.21
CA LEU A 18 -24.19 -16.52 14.56
C LEU A 18 -24.08 -17.99 15.01
N GLU A 19 -23.18 -18.77 14.40
CA GLU A 19 -22.89 -20.14 14.84
C GLU A 19 -22.20 -20.15 16.21
N THR A 20 -21.23 -19.26 16.44
CA THR A 20 -20.47 -19.19 17.70
C THR A 20 -21.34 -18.76 18.88
N PHE A 21 -22.27 -17.83 18.65
CA PHE A 21 -23.16 -17.26 19.67
C PHE A 21 -24.63 -17.60 19.38
N SER A 22 -24.92 -18.87 19.11
CA SER A 22 -26.26 -19.35 18.70
C SER A 22 -27.40 -18.97 19.66
N ASN A 23 -27.09 -18.83 20.96
CA ASN A 23 -28.07 -18.54 22.01
C ASN A 23 -28.12 -17.05 22.40
N ASP A 24 -27.24 -16.21 21.85
CA ASP A 24 -27.14 -14.79 22.19
C ASP A 24 -26.85 -13.97 20.92
N ARG A 25 -27.93 -13.58 20.25
CA ARG A 25 -27.87 -12.80 19.01
C ARG A 25 -27.25 -11.43 19.22
N GLU A 26 -27.51 -10.78 20.36
CA GLU A 26 -26.99 -9.45 20.64
C GLU A 26 -25.46 -9.50 20.72
N ARG A 27 -24.92 -10.51 21.40
CA ARG A 27 -23.48 -10.76 21.44
C ARG A 27 -22.91 -11.15 20.07
N ALA A 28 -23.63 -11.95 19.28
CA ALA A 28 -23.22 -12.30 17.92
C ALA A 28 -23.04 -11.04 17.04
N PHE A 29 -24.00 -10.11 17.09
CA PHE A 29 -23.94 -8.86 16.34
C PHE A 29 -22.85 -7.91 16.86
N ALA A 30 -22.67 -7.83 18.17
CA ALA A 30 -21.61 -7.02 18.76
C ALA A 30 -20.21 -7.51 18.33
N GLU A 31 -19.99 -8.83 18.32
CA GLU A 31 -18.75 -9.43 17.88
C GLU A 31 -18.51 -9.24 16.37
N TYR A 32 -19.55 -9.46 15.56
CA TYR A 32 -19.52 -9.20 14.12
C TYR A 32 -19.11 -7.74 13.83
N PHE A 33 -19.76 -6.78 14.50
CA PHE A 33 -19.48 -5.36 14.33
C PHE A 33 -18.03 -5.03 14.70
N SER A 34 -17.56 -5.55 15.84
CA SER A 34 -16.17 -5.39 16.29
C SER A 34 -15.17 -5.90 15.26
N ARG A 35 -15.37 -7.11 14.72
CA ARG A 35 -14.47 -7.73 13.73
C ARG A 35 -14.48 -7.04 12.37
N ARG A 36 -15.62 -6.52 11.94
CA ARG A 36 -15.78 -5.91 10.60
C ARG A 36 -15.45 -4.43 10.56
N LYS A 37 -15.62 -3.70 11.66
CA LYS A 37 -15.40 -2.24 11.73
C LYS A 37 -14.05 -1.82 11.15
N GLU A 38 -12.95 -2.41 11.62
CA GLU A 38 -11.60 -2.04 11.16
C GLU A 38 -11.42 -2.25 9.64
N ASN A 39 -11.94 -3.36 9.12
CA ASN A 39 -11.83 -3.67 7.70
C ASN A 39 -12.76 -2.83 6.82
N ALA A 40 -13.95 -2.50 7.32
CA ALA A 40 -14.90 -1.62 6.64
C ALA A 40 -14.36 -0.18 6.57
N ASP A 41 -13.83 0.34 7.67
CA ASP A 41 -13.21 1.66 7.75
C ASP A 41 -12.00 1.73 6.80
N ALA A 42 -11.13 0.71 6.83
CA ALA A 42 -9.98 0.64 5.92
C ALA A 42 -10.41 0.58 4.45
N LEU A 43 -11.49 -0.14 4.11
CA LEU A 43 -12.00 -0.20 2.75
C LEU A 43 -12.58 1.15 2.31
N ALA A 44 -13.30 1.85 3.18
CA ALA A 44 -13.82 3.19 2.92
C ALA A 44 -12.67 4.18 2.63
N ASP A 45 -11.62 4.17 3.44
CA ASP A 45 -10.42 4.98 3.22
C ASP A 45 -9.76 4.67 1.88
N LEU A 46 -9.63 3.37 1.54
CA LEU A 46 -9.07 2.93 0.26
C LEU A 46 -9.92 3.38 -0.93
N ALA A 47 -11.25 3.34 -0.80
CA ALA A 47 -12.18 3.78 -1.82
C ALA A 47 -12.09 5.31 -2.04
N ILE A 48 -12.06 6.09 -0.95
CA ILE A 48 -11.89 7.55 -1.01
C ILE A 48 -10.55 7.90 -1.64
N GLY A 49 -9.47 7.25 -1.21
CA GLY A 49 -8.14 7.44 -1.79
C GLY A 49 -8.11 7.15 -3.28
N ASN A 50 -8.75 6.06 -3.71
CA ASN A 50 -8.86 5.71 -5.11
C ASN A 50 -9.74 6.68 -5.91
N PHE A 51 -10.83 7.19 -5.33
CA PHE A 51 -11.66 8.21 -5.97
C PHE A 51 -10.88 9.50 -6.19
N ILE A 52 -10.17 10.00 -5.17
CA ILE A 52 -9.31 11.19 -5.28
C ILE A 52 -8.22 10.97 -6.34
N GLU A 53 -7.61 9.78 -6.36
CA GLU A 53 -6.61 9.40 -7.35
C GLU A 53 -7.16 9.46 -8.79
N MET A 54 -8.34 8.88 -9.03
CA MET A 54 -8.96 8.88 -10.37
C MET A 54 -9.58 10.22 -10.76
N ARG A 55 -9.98 11.05 -9.80
CA ARG A 55 -10.50 12.40 -10.05
C ARG A 55 -9.38 13.38 -10.39
N ASP A 56 -8.32 13.40 -9.57
CA ASP A 56 -7.33 14.48 -9.58
C ASP A 56 -6.02 14.11 -10.29
N LYS A 57 -5.70 12.82 -10.46
CA LYS A 57 -4.36 12.36 -10.90
C LYS A 57 -4.33 11.55 -12.19
N THR A 58 -5.46 11.35 -12.88
CA THR A 58 -5.51 10.57 -14.14
C THR A 58 -4.63 11.16 -15.26
N ALA A 59 -4.34 12.47 -15.20
CA ALA A 59 -3.40 13.15 -16.10
C ALA A 59 -1.98 13.37 -15.52
N SER A 60 -1.73 13.03 -14.25
CA SER A 60 -0.47 13.37 -13.58
C SER A 60 0.67 12.43 -13.95
N LYS A 61 1.79 12.99 -14.44
CA LYS A 61 3.00 12.23 -14.80
C LYS A 61 3.62 11.51 -13.61
N THR A 62 3.53 12.07 -12.41
CA THR A 62 4.08 11.46 -11.18
C THR A 62 3.32 10.18 -10.81
N PHE A 63 2.02 10.14 -11.07
CA PHE A 63 1.20 8.97 -10.79
C PHE A 63 1.53 7.80 -11.75
N ARG A 64 1.70 8.10 -13.04
CA ARG A 64 2.16 7.10 -14.04
C ARG A 64 3.56 6.58 -13.71
N ALA A 65 4.45 7.46 -13.24
CA ALA A 65 5.78 7.07 -12.78
C ALA A 65 5.72 6.14 -11.56
N LYS A 66 4.86 6.42 -10.56
CA LYS A 66 4.63 5.52 -9.42
C LYS A 66 4.12 4.16 -9.88
N LYS A 67 3.08 4.11 -10.72
CA LYS A 67 2.56 2.85 -11.27
C LYS A 67 3.62 2.05 -12.04
N LYS A 68 4.46 2.72 -12.82
CA LYS A 68 5.56 2.07 -13.53
C LYS A 68 6.61 1.52 -12.56
N LEU A 69 6.93 2.27 -11.50
CA LEU A 69 7.82 1.80 -10.43
C LEU A 69 7.24 0.57 -9.73
N ASP A 70 5.95 0.58 -9.37
CA ASP A 70 5.27 -0.55 -8.74
C ASP A 70 5.36 -1.80 -9.62
N HIS A 71 5.14 -1.67 -10.93
CA HIS A 71 5.29 -2.78 -11.87
C HIS A 71 6.73 -3.28 -12.02
N VAL A 72 7.71 -2.38 -12.00
CA VAL A 72 9.13 -2.77 -12.03
C VAL A 72 9.50 -3.50 -10.74
N LEU A 73 9.02 -3.03 -9.59
CA LEU A 73 9.25 -3.67 -8.29
C LEU A 73 8.58 -5.04 -8.20
N GLU A 74 7.34 -5.16 -8.69
CA GLU A 74 6.63 -6.44 -8.78
C GLU A 74 7.38 -7.44 -9.68
N ALA A 75 7.89 -6.98 -10.82
CA ALA A 75 8.68 -7.82 -11.73
C ALA A 75 10.06 -8.20 -11.17
N ALA A 76 10.71 -7.29 -10.44
CA ALA A 76 12.03 -7.51 -9.86
C ALA A 76 12.00 -8.37 -8.59
N LEU A 77 10.90 -8.30 -7.83
CA LEU A 77 10.74 -8.97 -6.53
C LEU A 77 9.41 -9.74 -6.45
N PRO A 78 9.20 -10.73 -7.33
CA PRO A 78 7.96 -11.50 -7.34
C PRO A 78 7.77 -12.22 -6.00
N GLY A 79 6.58 -12.09 -5.41
CA GLY A 79 6.23 -12.69 -4.12
C GLY A 79 6.66 -11.89 -2.87
N ILE A 80 7.59 -10.94 -3.00
CA ILE A 80 8.02 -10.06 -1.89
C ILE A 80 7.33 -8.70 -1.97
N TYR A 81 7.29 -8.10 -3.16
CA TYR A 81 6.57 -6.86 -3.42
C TYR A 81 5.22 -7.17 -4.09
N LEU A 82 4.14 -7.00 -3.34
CA LEU A 82 2.78 -7.19 -3.84
C LEU A 82 2.05 -5.84 -3.85
N PRO A 83 1.66 -5.33 -5.03
CA PRO A 83 0.94 -4.06 -5.12
C PRO A 83 -0.37 -4.08 -4.32
N LEU A 84 -0.75 -2.93 -3.77
CA LEU A 84 -2.00 -2.77 -3.01
C LEU A 84 -3.23 -3.23 -3.80
N TYR A 85 -3.28 -2.93 -5.11
CA TYR A 85 -4.34 -3.38 -5.99
C TYR A 85 -4.45 -4.91 -6.01
N THR A 86 -3.33 -5.60 -6.17
CA THR A 86 -3.29 -7.07 -6.21
C THR A 86 -3.73 -7.67 -4.86
N MET A 87 -3.26 -7.09 -3.74
CA MET A 87 -3.70 -7.49 -2.40
C MET A 87 -5.21 -7.37 -2.22
N VAL A 88 -5.81 -6.26 -2.63
CA VAL A 88 -7.24 -5.99 -2.41
C VAL A 88 -8.13 -6.77 -3.37
N THR A 89 -7.71 -6.99 -4.62
CA THR A 89 -8.56 -7.58 -5.66
C THR A 89 -8.41 -9.09 -5.78
N PHE A 90 -7.20 -9.63 -5.62
CA PHE A 90 -6.91 -11.05 -5.92
C PHE A 90 -6.57 -11.89 -4.68
N THR A 91 -6.61 -11.30 -3.49
CA THR A 91 -6.34 -12.03 -2.24
C THR A 91 -7.45 -11.83 -1.21
N ARG A 92 -7.47 -12.68 -0.19
CA ARG A 92 -8.37 -12.59 0.96
C ARG A 92 -7.72 -11.90 2.19
N ILE A 93 -6.63 -11.15 1.97
CA ILE A 93 -5.96 -10.43 3.05
C ILE A 93 -6.92 -9.37 3.61
N PRO A 94 -7.08 -9.25 4.95
CA PRO A 94 -7.91 -8.21 5.55
C PRO A 94 -7.50 -6.81 5.06
N TYR A 95 -8.46 -5.96 4.70
CA TYR A 95 -8.17 -4.65 4.10
C TYR A 95 -7.28 -3.77 4.97
N ALA A 96 -7.47 -3.81 6.29
CA ALA A 96 -6.62 -3.09 7.23
C ALA A 96 -5.15 -3.56 7.16
N GLN A 97 -4.93 -4.87 7.02
CA GLN A 97 -3.60 -5.44 6.85
C GLN A 97 -3.00 -5.11 5.48
N ALA A 98 -3.78 -5.18 4.41
CA ALA A 98 -3.35 -4.80 3.06
C ALA A 98 -2.91 -3.32 3.03
N ALA A 99 -3.69 -2.42 3.64
CA ALA A 99 -3.35 -1.01 3.77
C ALA A 99 -2.07 -0.80 4.59
N ARG A 100 -1.91 -1.50 5.73
CA ARG A 100 -0.70 -1.41 6.55
C ARG A 100 0.55 -1.91 5.81
N ARG A 101 0.45 -3.03 5.09
CA ARG A 101 1.53 -3.57 4.24
C ARG A 101 1.93 -2.60 3.14
N ALA A 102 0.95 -2.04 2.43
CA ALA A 102 1.23 -1.06 1.38
C ALA A 102 1.94 0.20 1.92
N ARG A 103 1.52 0.72 3.08
CA ARG A 103 2.20 1.87 3.71
C ARG A 103 3.65 1.54 4.10
N PHE A 104 3.90 0.32 4.55
CA PHE A 104 5.25 -0.13 4.90
C PHE A 104 6.14 -0.28 3.65
N GLN A 105 5.62 -0.90 2.59
CA GLN A 105 6.30 -1.00 1.29
C GLN A 105 6.62 0.39 0.72
N ASP A 106 5.65 1.32 0.72
CA ASP A 106 5.86 2.69 0.26
C ASP A 106 6.99 3.37 1.05
N ARG A 107 7.03 3.22 2.39
CA ARG A 107 8.11 3.80 3.22
C ARG A 107 9.48 3.24 2.86
N ILE A 108 9.60 1.93 2.62
CA ILE A 108 10.88 1.33 2.23
C ILE A 108 11.31 1.85 0.86
N VAL A 109 10.40 1.90 -0.11
CA VAL A 109 10.69 2.36 -1.47
C VAL A 109 11.12 3.84 -1.46
N TYR A 110 10.32 4.72 -0.85
CA TYR A 110 10.66 6.14 -0.76
C TYR A 110 11.91 6.39 0.07
N GLY A 111 12.09 5.69 1.19
CA GLY A 111 13.30 5.78 2.02
C GLY A 111 14.55 5.36 1.25
N GLY A 112 14.48 4.25 0.51
CA GLY A 112 15.56 3.77 -0.35
C GLY A 112 15.90 4.74 -1.48
N LEU A 113 14.89 5.32 -2.14
CA LEU A 113 15.08 6.34 -3.18
C LEU A 113 15.76 7.60 -2.64
N VAL A 114 15.40 8.04 -1.42
CA VAL A 114 16.05 9.19 -0.76
C VAL A 114 17.50 8.87 -0.39
N ALA A 115 17.77 7.70 0.18
CA ALA A 115 19.12 7.29 0.53
C ALA A 115 20.02 7.18 -0.72
N LEU A 116 19.52 6.59 -1.82
CA LEU A 116 20.24 6.47 -3.08
C LEU A 116 20.55 7.84 -3.70
N SER A 117 19.59 8.76 -3.66
CA SER A 117 19.80 10.12 -4.17
C SER A 117 20.82 10.91 -3.34
N ILE A 118 20.82 10.77 -2.01
CA ILE A 118 21.85 11.34 -1.14
C ILE A 118 23.23 10.76 -1.47
N LEU A 119 23.36 9.43 -1.61
CA LEU A 119 24.62 8.77 -1.95
C LEU A 119 25.17 9.24 -3.31
N LEU A 120 24.30 9.35 -4.33
CA LEU A 120 24.67 9.86 -5.64
C LEU A 120 25.15 11.31 -5.58
N ILE A 121 24.45 12.17 -4.84
CA ILE A 121 24.84 13.57 -4.67
C ILE A 121 26.18 13.68 -3.94
N ALA A 122 26.37 12.91 -2.87
CA ALA A 122 27.64 12.87 -2.14
C ALA A 122 28.80 12.38 -3.02
N MET A 123 28.57 11.36 -3.85
CA MET A 123 29.57 10.84 -4.79
C MET A 123 29.94 11.87 -5.86
N LEU A 124 28.95 12.59 -6.41
CA LEU A 124 29.17 13.65 -7.39
C LEU A 124 29.89 14.85 -6.78
N LEU A 125 29.52 15.26 -5.56
CA LEU A 125 30.21 16.31 -4.81
C LEU A 125 31.66 15.92 -4.52
N PHE A 126 31.92 14.69 -4.08
CA PHE A 126 33.27 14.20 -3.84
C PHE A 126 34.11 14.21 -5.11
N ARG A 127 33.56 13.74 -6.24
CA ARG A 127 34.20 13.78 -7.55
C ARG A 127 34.51 15.22 -7.99
N LEU A 128 33.57 16.14 -7.78
CA LEU A 128 33.72 17.55 -8.15
C LEU A 128 34.78 18.24 -7.29
N LEU A 129 34.75 18.05 -5.96
CA LEU A 129 35.74 18.60 -5.04
C LEU A 129 37.13 18.07 -5.37
N HIS A 130 37.28 16.77 -5.62
CA HIS A 130 38.55 16.17 -6.03
C HIS A 130 39.05 16.74 -7.37
N ALA A 131 38.16 17.00 -8.33
CA ALA A 131 38.55 17.63 -9.59
C ALA A 131 39.02 19.08 -9.40
N LEU A 132 38.35 19.84 -8.52
CA LEU A 132 38.73 21.22 -8.19
C LEU A 132 40.08 21.29 -7.44
N THR A 133 40.35 20.37 -6.52
CA THR A 133 41.64 20.31 -5.82
C THR A 133 42.79 19.98 -6.77
N VAL A 134 42.60 19.05 -7.70
CA VAL A 134 43.61 18.69 -8.71
C VAL A 134 43.86 19.82 -9.71
N MET A 135 42.85 20.61 -10.04
CA MET A 135 42.97 21.76 -10.94
C MET A 135 43.64 22.98 -10.27
N SER A 136 43.45 23.15 -8.95
CA SER A 136 44.12 24.20 -8.17
C SER A 136 45.62 23.92 -7.93
N ASP A 137 46.05 22.67 -8.11
CA ASP A 137 47.43 22.21 -7.88
C ASP A 137 48.24 22.13 -9.20
N ARG A 138 47.68 22.62 -10.32
CA ARG A 138 48.34 22.83 -11.62
C ARG A 138 48.49 24.32 -11.90
#